data_AF-A0A7S4UG29-F1
#
_entry.id   AF-A0A7S4UG29-F1
#
_cell.length_a   1.000
_cell.length_b   1.000
_cell.length_c   1.000
_cell.angle_alpha   90.00
_cell.angle_beta   90.00
_cell.angle_gamma   90.00
#
_symmetry.space_group_name_H-M   'P 1'
#
loop_
_entity.id
_entity.type
_entity.pdbx_description
1 polymer ?
#
loop_
_entity_poly.entity_id
_entity_poly.type
_entity_poly.pdbx_seq_one_letter_code
_entity_poly.pdbx_strand_id
1 'polypeptide(L)'
;AKATTLIRSGGVGRPWDICRGAMTTVHEQTLAIFGGGRQRNLTVKSRGEPLFRGWLHFLPETVSDLFRNKVDFLEVEGEIPIAAASADWSWRSLNTDGELCKSAVLHFDAGNLGACRRWGPEARGALVVAERGHVTFEQMARRAEESGAVGVVIVENDERSWCDDIQMCREFSRIEGIASILRAPPRVPAVLVPMKAMGMLSSSNGVRARIVRR
;
A
#
# COMPACT_ATOMS: atom_id res chain seq x y z
N ALA A 1 19.00 25.58 -48.75
CA ALA A 1 17.65 25.55 -48.14
C ALA A 1 17.73 24.77 -46.82
N LYS A 2 17.43 25.40 -45.68
CA LYS A 2 17.43 24.76 -44.36
C LYS A 2 15.98 24.47 -43.98
N ALA A 3 15.65 23.20 -43.73
CA ALA A 3 14.37 22.79 -43.20
C ALA A 3 14.38 22.93 -41.67
N THR A 4 13.46 23.73 -41.15
CA THR A 4 13.19 23.88 -39.72
C THR A 4 12.02 22.96 -39.36
N THR A 5 12.25 21.97 -38.51
CA THR A 5 11.18 21.13 -37.96
C THR A 5 10.70 21.72 -36.64
N LEU A 6 9.44 22.10 -36.60
CA LEU A 6 8.74 22.62 -35.43
C LEU A 6 8.03 21.45 -34.72
N ILE A 7 8.46 21.11 -33.51
CA ILE A 7 7.76 20.12 -32.68
C ILE A 7 6.89 20.88 -31.68
N ARG A 8 5.57 20.77 -31.85
CA ARG A 8 4.56 21.19 -30.87
C ARG A 8 4.53 20.15 -29.74
N SER A 9 4.83 20.57 -28.52
CA SER A 9 4.53 19.81 -27.31
C SER A 9 3.05 19.95 -26.95
N GLY A 10 2.32 18.85 -26.97
CA GLY A 10 0.93 18.77 -26.50
C GLY A 10 0.81 17.64 -25.48
N GLY A 11 0.31 17.98 -24.29
CA GLY A 11 -0.13 17.03 -23.27
C GLY A 11 0.82 16.86 -22.09
N VAL A 12 0.56 17.57 -20.99
CA VAL A 12 1.10 17.25 -19.67
C VAL A 12 0.36 16.01 -19.17
N GLY A 13 0.94 14.84 -19.36
CA GLY A 13 0.50 13.61 -18.68
C GLY A 13 0.76 13.74 -17.17
N ARG A 14 -0.17 13.26 -16.34
CA ARG A 14 0.03 13.27 -14.88
C ARG A 14 1.14 12.26 -14.52
N PRO A 15 2.02 12.54 -13.56
CA PRO A 15 3.23 11.74 -13.28
C PRO A 15 3.01 10.30 -12.78
N TRP A 16 1.79 9.77 -12.78
CA TRP A 16 1.46 8.42 -12.30
C TRP A 16 0.98 7.42 -13.37
N ASP A 17 0.93 7.79 -14.66
CA ASP A 17 0.44 6.90 -15.74
C ASP A 17 1.50 5.97 -16.37
N ILE A 18 2.65 5.72 -15.72
CA ILE A 18 3.76 4.97 -16.32
C ILE A 18 3.75 3.51 -15.87
N CYS A 19 2.90 2.67 -16.50
CA CYS A 19 3.00 1.22 -16.40
C CYS A 19 2.43 0.49 -17.64
N ARG A 20 2.85 0.81 -18.87
CA ARG A 20 2.68 -0.12 -20.01
C ARG A 20 3.85 -0.08 -21.00
N GLY A 21 4.56 -1.20 -21.09
CA GLY A 21 5.36 -1.59 -22.26
C GLY A 21 6.87 -1.75 -22.02
N ALA A 22 7.33 -2.97 -21.71
CA ALA A 22 8.74 -3.36 -21.87
C ALA A 22 8.85 -4.81 -22.38
N MET A 23 9.73 -5.01 -23.36
CA MET A 23 10.08 -6.31 -23.98
C MET A 23 10.75 -7.23 -22.95
N THR A 24 10.44 -8.53 -23.00
CA THR A 24 10.89 -9.53 -22.00
C THR A 24 12.19 -10.22 -22.42
N THR A 25 13.26 -10.02 -21.66
CA THR A 25 14.49 -10.83 -21.74
C THR A 25 14.39 -12.03 -20.79
N VAL A 26 14.80 -13.22 -21.24
CA VAL A 26 14.84 -14.45 -20.43
C VAL A 26 16.22 -14.60 -19.81
N HIS A 27 16.31 -14.76 -18.50
CA HIS A 27 17.53 -15.17 -17.81
C HIS A 27 17.38 -16.61 -17.30
N GLU A 28 18.40 -17.42 -17.54
CA GLU A 28 18.47 -18.82 -17.13
C GLU A 28 19.61 -19.01 -16.14
N GLN A 29 19.30 -19.54 -14.96
CA GLN A 29 20.29 -19.89 -13.95
C GLN A 29 20.04 -21.33 -13.49
N THR A 30 21.12 -22.10 -13.34
CA THR A 30 21.07 -23.49 -12.87
C THR A 30 21.78 -23.58 -11.54
N LEU A 31 21.07 -24.06 -10.52
CA LEU A 31 21.63 -24.33 -9.19
C LEU A 31 21.77 -25.84 -8.99
N ALA A 32 22.94 -26.27 -8.51
CA ALA A 32 23.19 -27.66 -8.13
C ALA A 32 22.88 -27.84 -6.65
N ILE A 33 21.94 -28.74 -6.32
CA ILE A 33 21.59 -29.08 -4.94
C ILE A 33 22.09 -30.50 -4.65
N PHE A 34 22.78 -30.64 -3.51
CA PHE A 34 23.33 -31.91 -3.05
C PHE A 34 22.57 -32.39 -1.81
N GLY A 35 21.95 -33.57 -1.91
CA GLY A 35 21.26 -34.22 -0.80
C GLY A 35 21.22 -35.73 -1.00
N GLY A 36 21.58 -36.49 0.05
CA GLY A 36 21.55 -37.96 0.03
C GLY A 36 22.47 -38.63 -1.00
N GLY A 37 23.61 -38.01 -1.32
CA GLY A 37 24.59 -38.57 -2.28
C GLY A 37 24.16 -38.48 -3.76
N ARG A 38 23.04 -37.80 -4.08
CA ARG A 38 22.66 -37.49 -5.47
C ARG A 38 22.63 -35.98 -5.69
N GLN A 39 23.32 -35.55 -6.73
CA GLN A 39 23.23 -34.19 -7.25
C GLN A 39 21.96 -34.08 -8.11
N ARG A 40 21.16 -33.05 -7.87
CA ARG A 40 20.06 -32.65 -8.77
C ARG A 40 20.30 -31.21 -9.21
N ASN A 41 20.20 -30.98 -10.52
CA ASN A 41 20.29 -29.64 -11.09
C ASN A 41 18.87 -29.11 -11.28
N LEU A 42 18.64 -27.92 -10.74
CA LEU A 42 17.38 -27.21 -10.90
C LEU A 42 17.65 -25.97 -11.76
N THR A 43 17.04 -25.95 -12.94
CA THR A 43 17.19 -24.84 -13.89
C THR A 43 15.96 -23.96 -13.82
N VAL A 44 16.16 -22.71 -13.44
CA VAL A 44 15.10 -21.71 -13.32
C VAL A 44 15.24 -20.71 -14.45
N LYS A 45 14.18 -20.58 -15.26
CA LYS A 45 14.07 -19.58 -16.34
C LYS A 45 13.12 -18.48 -15.88
N SER A 46 13.63 -17.27 -15.70
CA SER A 46 12.79 -16.11 -15.39
C SER A 46 12.70 -15.16 -16.57
N ARG A 47 11.52 -14.56 -16.79
CA ARG A 47 11.29 -13.47 -17.75
C ARG A 47 10.96 -12.20 -16.96
N GLY A 48 11.82 -11.17 -17.04
CA GLY A 48 11.55 -9.81 -16.54
C GLY A 48 12.61 -9.19 -15.61
N GLU A 49 12.91 -7.90 -15.87
CA GLU A 49 13.71 -6.81 -15.22
C GLU A 49 14.37 -6.97 -13.83
N PRO A 50 15.47 -6.22 -13.54
CA PRO A 50 16.49 -6.60 -12.57
C PRO A 50 16.20 -6.22 -11.10
N LEU A 51 16.53 -7.18 -10.22
CA LEU A 51 17.10 -7.05 -8.86
C LEU A 51 16.37 -6.29 -7.73
N PHE A 52 15.06 -6.00 -7.82
CA PHE A 52 14.32 -5.44 -6.67
C PHE A 52 13.15 -6.29 -6.12
N ARG A 53 12.94 -7.51 -6.63
CA ARG A 53 12.03 -8.49 -6.00
C ARG A 53 12.56 -9.15 -4.72
N GLY A 54 13.80 -8.87 -4.31
CA GLY A 54 14.54 -9.69 -3.33
C GLY A 54 13.97 -9.77 -1.91
N TRP A 55 13.15 -8.81 -1.46
CA TRP A 55 12.70 -8.78 -0.06
C TRP A 55 11.33 -9.42 0.19
N LEU A 56 10.47 -9.50 -0.83
CA LEU A 56 9.21 -10.27 -0.74
C LEU A 56 9.44 -11.79 -0.86
N HIS A 57 10.64 -12.23 -1.25
CA HIS A 57 11.04 -13.65 -1.26
C HIS A 57 11.43 -14.22 0.11
N PHE A 58 11.44 -13.44 1.19
CA PHE A 58 11.65 -13.98 2.54
C PHE A 58 10.39 -14.57 3.18
N LEU A 59 9.23 -14.44 2.52
CA LEU A 59 8.06 -15.25 2.84
C LEU A 59 7.91 -16.33 1.75
N PRO A 60 7.75 -17.61 2.11
CA PRO A 60 7.42 -18.65 1.14
C PRO A 60 6.20 -18.23 0.32
N GLU A 61 6.20 -18.45 -1.01
CA GLU A 61 5.07 -18.09 -1.89
C GLU A 61 3.72 -18.62 -1.37
N THR A 62 3.73 -19.76 -0.69
CA THR A 62 2.58 -20.36 0.00
C THR A 62 1.96 -19.48 1.08
N VAL A 63 2.74 -18.64 1.76
CA VAL A 63 2.25 -17.71 2.79
C VAL A 63 1.60 -16.49 2.15
N SER A 64 2.18 -15.96 1.06
CA SER A 64 1.57 -14.84 0.33
C SER A 64 0.23 -15.21 -0.30
N ASP A 65 0.09 -16.44 -0.80
CA ASP A 65 -1.18 -16.93 -1.38
C ASP A 65 -2.23 -17.25 -0.31
N LEU A 66 -1.82 -17.74 0.87
CA LEU A 66 -2.71 -17.93 2.03
C LEU A 66 -3.34 -16.62 2.52
N PHE A 67 -2.65 -15.49 2.34
CA PHE A 67 -3.16 -14.16 2.69
C PHE A 67 -3.81 -13.43 1.52
N ARG A 68 -3.53 -13.81 0.26
CA ARG A 68 -4.11 -13.16 -0.93
C ARG A 68 -5.61 -13.41 -1.10
N ASN A 69 -6.11 -14.52 -0.55
CA ASN A 69 -7.53 -14.86 -0.58
C ASN A 69 -8.33 -14.24 0.57
N LYS A 70 -7.67 -13.52 1.48
CA LYS A 70 -8.34 -12.90 2.63
C LYS A 70 -8.64 -11.45 2.33
N VAL A 71 -9.83 -11.03 2.73
CA VAL A 71 -10.31 -9.66 2.53
C VAL A 71 -10.14 -8.91 3.84
N ASP A 72 -9.58 -7.72 3.77
CA ASP A 72 -9.49 -6.83 4.91
C ASP A 72 -10.76 -5.98 4.98
N PHE A 73 -11.22 -5.71 6.20
CA PHE A 73 -12.43 -4.97 6.48
C PHE A 73 -12.14 -3.86 7.48
N LEU A 74 -12.72 -2.70 7.22
CA LEU A 74 -12.92 -1.66 8.21
C LEU A 74 -14.27 -1.91 8.89
N GLU A 75 -14.26 -2.20 10.19
CA GLU A 75 -15.46 -2.34 11.00
C GLU A 75 -15.64 -1.10 11.85
N VAL A 76 -16.69 -0.33 11.57
CA VAL A 76 -17.11 0.82 12.39
C VAL A 76 -18.28 0.37 13.27
N GLU A 77 -18.27 0.74 14.54
CA GLU A 77 -19.29 0.34 15.50
C GLU A 77 -20.69 0.80 15.06
N GLY A 78 -21.63 -0.14 14.95
CA GLY A 78 -23.01 0.12 14.51
C GLY A 78 -23.22 0.11 13.00
N GLU A 79 -22.16 -0.04 12.20
CA GLU A 79 -22.20 0.04 10.74
C GLU A 79 -21.88 -1.30 10.06
N ILE A 80 -22.22 -1.39 8.77
CA ILE A 80 -21.88 -2.57 7.95
C ILE A 80 -20.36 -2.57 7.67
N PRO A 81 -19.66 -3.70 7.85
CA PRO A 81 -18.23 -3.80 7.52
C PRO A 81 -17.93 -3.38 6.07
N ILE A 82 -16.87 -2.60 5.90
CA ILE A 82 -16.45 -2.06 4.59
C ILE A 82 -15.22 -2.84 4.12
N ALA A 83 -15.33 -3.49 2.96
CA ALA A 83 -14.17 -4.12 2.32
C ALA A 83 -13.11 -3.07 2.00
N ALA A 84 -11.85 -3.39 2.30
CA ALA A 84 -10.73 -2.48 2.23
C ALA A 84 -9.50 -3.15 1.62
N ALA A 85 -8.69 -2.38 0.90
CA ALA A 85 -7.39 -2.82 0.40
C ALA A 85 -6.32 -2.43 1.42
N SER A 86 -5.60 -3.39 2.00
CA SER A 86 -4.51 -3.09 2.93
C SER A 86 -3.21 -2.76 2.23
N ALA A 87 -2.39 -1.95 2.91
CA ALA A 87 -0.99 -1.77 2.56
C ALA A 87 -0.16 -3.06 2.67
N ASP A 88 0.83 -3.18 1.79
CA ASP A 88 1.79 -4.29 1.78
C ASP A 88 2.60 -4.43 3.08
N TRP A 89 2.66 -3.38 3.91
CA TRP A 89 3.33 -3.39 5.22
C TRP A 89 2.39 -3.75 6.38
N SER A 90 1.07 -3.66 6.19
CA SER A 90 0.07 -3.82 7.26
C SER A 90 0.06 -5.23 7.87
N TRP A 91 0.45 -6.28 7.13
CA TRP A 91 0.46 -7.66 7.64
C TRP A 91 1.35 -7.85 8.88
N ARG A 92 2.32 -6.98 9.11
CA ARG A 92 3.18 -7.00 10.30
C ARG A 92 2.42 -6.72 11.59
N SER A 93 1.26 -6.08 11.48
CA SER A 93 0.38 -5.74 12.59
C SER A 93 -0.73 -6.77 12.80
N LEU A 94 -0.80 -7.81 11.96
CA LEU A 94 -1.83 -8.85 12.04
C LEU A 94 -1.59 -9.74 13.26
N ASN A 95 -2.54 -9.75 14.20
CA ASN A 95 -2.51 -10.66 15.33
C ASN A 95 -3.15 -12.03 15.00
N THR A 96 -3.13 -12.94 15.97
CA THR A 96 -3.70 -14.30 15.84
C THR A 96 -5.20 -14.33 15.60
N ASP A 97 -5.91 -13.28 16.01
CA ASP A 97 -7.37 -13.14 15.88
C ASP A 97 -7.77 -12.50 14.54
N GLY A 98 -6.79 -12.19 13.68
CA GLY A 98 -7.02 -11.53 12.42
C GLY A 98 -7.21 -10.02 12.53
N GLU A 99 -6.93 -9.39 13.67
CA GLU A 99 -6.99 -7.93 13.80
C GLU A 99 -5.67 -7.31 13.34
N LEU A 100 -5.75 -6.37 12.39
CA LEU A 100 -4.64 -5.52 11.95
C LEU A 100 -4.51 -4.29 12.85
N CYS A 101 -5.64 -3.77 13.31
CA CYS A 101 -5.72 -2.65 14.23
C CYS A 101 -6.80 -2.92 15.26
N LYS A 102 -6.46 -2.80 16.55
CA LYS A 102 -7.42 -2.89 17.65
C LYS A 102 -8.49 -1.80 17.53
N SER A 103 -9.63 -2.03 18.17
CA SER A 103 -10.70 -1.03 18.28
C SER A 103 -10.18 0.28 18.87
N ALA A 104 -10.30 1.36 18.10
CA ALA A 104 -9.83 2.70 18.44
C ALA A 104 -10.84 3.76 17.95
N VAL A 105 -10.79 4.95 18.54
CA VAL A 105 -11.65 6.07 18.13
C VAL A 105 -11.27 6.52 16.73
N LEU A 106 -12.25 6.72 15.86
CA LEU A 106 -12.08 7.39 14.58
C LEU A 106 -11.85 8.88 14.80
N HIS A 107 -10.79 9.38 14.17
CA HIS A 107 -10.45 10.80 14.18
C HIS A 107 -10.43 11.35 12.75
N PHE A 108 -11.31 12.31 12.50
CA PHE A 108 -11.41 13.02 11.23
C PHE A 108 -10.99 14.49 11.41
N ASP A 109 -9.97 14.92 10.66
CA ASP A 109 -9.52 16.32 10.60
C ASP A 109 -9.78 16.90 9.21
N ALA A 110 -10.83 17.70 9.09
CA ALA A 110 -11.19 18.39 7.85
C ALA A 110 -10.05 19.29 7.32
N GLY A 111 -9.22 19.84 8.21
CA GLY A 111 -8.09 20.70 7.86
C GLY A 111 -6.83 19.94 7.42
N ASN A 112 -6.83 18.60 7.54
CA ASN A 112 -5.72 17.74 7.12
C ASN A 112 -6.21 16.51 6.33
N LEU A 113 -7.30 16.66 5.57
CA LEU A 113 -7.90 15.57 4.77
C LEU A 113 -6.89 14.86 3.86
N GLY A 114 -6.09 15.62 3.12
CA GLY A 114 -5.04 15.06 2.24
C GLY A 114 -3.82 14.51 2.98
N ALA A 115 -3.86 14.45 4.32
CA ALA A 115 -2.77 14.01 5.18
C ALA A 115 -1.44 14.73 4.86
N CYS A 116 -1.48 16.00 4.47
CA CYS A 116 -0.33 16.79 4.02
C CYS A 116 0.65 17.14 5.16
N ARG A 117 0.20 17.02 6.41
CA ARG A 117 0.98 17.23 7.64
C ARG A 117 0.69 16.11 8.65
N ARG A 118 1.47 16.06 9.73
CA ARG A 118 1.14 15.27 10.91
C ARG A 118 -0.20 15.74 11.47
N TRP A 119 -1.02 14.82 11.94
CA TRP A 119 -2.18 15.14 12.78
C TRP A 119 -1.74 15.68 14.14
N GLY A 120 -2.62 16.44 14.79
CA GLY A 120 -2.39 16.98 16.11
C GLY A 120 -2.47 15.93 17.23
N PRO A 121 -2.35 16.36 18.49
CA PRO A 121 -2.34 15.47 19.66
C PRO A 121 -3.58 14.55 19.77
N GLU A 122 -4.72 14.99 19.24
CA GLU A 122 -6.00 14.27 19.21
C GLU A 122 -5.94 12.95 18.40
N ALA A 123 -4.97 12.80 17.49
CA ALA A 123 -4.77 11.56 16.74
C ALA A 123 -4.07 10.46 17.56
N ARG A 124 -3.50 10.78 18.73
CA ARG A 124 -2.75 9.80 19.52
C ARG A 124 -3.68 8.69 20.01
N GLY A 125 -3.38 7.45 19.63
CA GLY A 125 -4.20 6.29 19.96
C GLY A 125 -5.44 6.12 19.08
N ALA A 126 -5.67 7.00 18.09
CA ALA A 126 -6.83 6.99 17.23
C ALA A 126 -6.56 6.28 15.89
N LEU A 127 -7.64 5.91 15.20
CA LEU A 127 -7.64 5.59 13.77
C LEU A 127 -7.91 6.90 13.01
N VAL A 128 -6.90 7.43 12.33
CA VAL A 128 -7.06 8.67 11.58
C VAL A 128 -7.63 8.41 10.20
N VAL A 129 -8.49 9.32 9.74
CA VAL A 129 -9.09 9.28 8.41
C VAL A 129 -8.38 10.28 7.50
N ALA A 130 -8.03 9.86 6.29
CA ALA A 130 -7.46 10.69 5.23
C ALA A 130 -8.20 10.44 3.92
N GLU A 131 -8.20 11.42 3.02
CA GLU A 131 -8.60 11.27 1.63
C GLU A 131 -7.36 11.05 0.77
N ARG A 132 -7.46 10.12 -0.19
CA ARG A 132 -6.41 9.89 -1.19
C ARG A 132 -6.15 11.21 -1.94
N GLY A 133 -4.88 11.58 -2.08
CA GLY A 133 -4.53 12.90 -2.62
C GLY A 133 -3.09 13.00 -3.09
N HIS A 134 -2.47 14.14 -2.77
CA HIS A 134 -1.17 14.55 -3.32
C HIS A 134 0.04 13.81 -2.75
N VAL A 135 -0.11 13.12 -1.62
CA VAL A 135 0.98 12.38 -0.97
C VAL A 135 0.77 10.89 -1.12
N THR A 136 1.87 10.14 -1.10
CA THR A 136 1.81 8.68 -1.25
C THR A 136 1.23 8.01 -0.02
N PHE A 137 0.67 6.81 -0.18
CA PHE A 137 0.11 6.04 0.93
C PHE A 137 1.13 5.83 2.07
N GLU A 138 2.39 5.57 1.71
CA GLU A 138 3.46 5.41 2.69
C GLU A 138 3.69 6.71 3.50
N GLN A 139 3.66 7.88 2.84
CA GLN A 139 3.79 9.16 3.51
C GLN A 139 2.61 9.46 4.44
N MET A 140 1.38 9.12 4.03
CA MET A 140 0.18 9.25 4.87
C MET A 140 0.30 8.40 6.14
N ALA A 141 0.62 7.12 5.98
CA ALA A 141 0.81 6.19 7.10
C ALA A 141 1.94 6.66 8.02
N ARG A 142 3.03 7.17 7.46
CA ARG A 142 4.14 7.67 8.27
C ARG A 142 3.78 8.91 9.08
N ARG A 143 2.99 9.83 8.52
CA ARG A 143 2.49 11.00 9.26
C ARG A 143 1.53 10.58 10.37
N ALA A 144 0.71 9.55 10.12
CA ALA A 144 -0.16 8.97 11.16
C ALA A 144 0.67 8.35 12.29
N GLU A 145 1.71 7.59 11.96
CA GLU A 145 2.67 7.03 12.92
C GLU A 145 3.36 8.13 13.75
N GLU A 146 3.82 9.19 13.09
CA GLU A 146 4.48 10.33 13.74
C GLU A 146 3.54 11.12 14.68
N SER A 147 2.23 11.05 14.44
CA SER A 147 1.18 11.58 15.33
C SER A 147 0.80 10.64 16.48
N GLY A 148 1.31 9.41 16.47
CA GLY A 148 0.97 8.38 17.46
C GLY A 148 -0.40 7.73 17.22
N ALA A 149 -0.94 7.82 15.99
CA ALA A 149 -2.12 7.08 15.60
C ALA A 149 -1.84 5.57 15.62
N VAL A 150 -2.88 4.76 15.80
CA VAL A 150 -2.76 3.29 15.78
C VAL A 150 -3.04 2.68 14.41
N GLY A 151 -3.55 3.48 13.47
CA GLY A 151 -3.77 3.10 12.07
C GLY A 151 -4.26 4.29 11.26
N VAL A 152 -4.29 4.13 9.94
CA VAL A 152 -4.87 5.12 9.01
C VAL A 152 -5.87 4.46 8.07
N VAL A 153 -7.03 5.11 7.94
CA VAL A 153 -8.06 4.79 6.94
C VAL A 153 -7.97 5.83 5.85
N ILE A 154 -7.62 5.40 4.64
CA ILE A 154 -7.51 6.24 3.47
C ILE A 154 -8.77 6.03 2.63
N VAL A 155 -9.45 7.11 2.28
CA VAL A 155 -10.66 7.05 1.47
C VAL A 155 -10.29 7.39 0.03
N GLU A 156 -10.69 6.54 -0.91
CA GLU A 156 -10.51 6.80 -2.34
C GLU A 156 -11.21 8.11 -2.76
N ASN A 157 -10.61 8.89 -3.66
CA ASN A 157 -11.11 10.20 -4.07
C ASN A 157 -11.75 10.21 -5.47
N ASP A 158 -11.73 9.08 -6.17
CA ASP A 158 -12.41 8.87 -7.45
C ASP A 158 -13.21 7.56 -7.43
N GLU A 159 -14.54 7.64 -7.47
CA GLU A 159 -15.40 6.43 -7.51
C GLU A 159 -15.09 5.50 -8.68
N ARG A 160 -14.58 6.03 -9.80
CA ARG A 160 -14.28 5.23 -11.00
C ARG A 160 -12.97 4.46 -10.87
N SER A 161 -12.13 4.84 -9.92
CA SER A 161 -10.81 4.23 -9.72
C SER A 161 -10.85 3.02 -8.79
N TRP A 162 -11.99 2.77 -8.13
CA TRP A 162 -12.14 1.61 -7.25
C TRP A 162 -12.19 0.30 -8.06
N CYS A 163 -11.16 -0.53 -7.88
CA CYS A 163 -11.03 -1.83 -8.54
C CYS A 163 -10.32 -2.85 -7.64
N ASP A 164 -10.55 -4.14 -7.91
CA ASP A 164 -10.06 -5.24 -7.07
C ASP A 164 -8.53 -5.42 -7.13
N ASP A 165 -7.85 -4.77 -8.08
CA ASP A 165 -6.40 -4.80 -8.27
C ASP A 165 -5.68 -3.60 -7.64
N ILE A 166 -6.37 -2.76 -6.86
CA ILE A 166 -5.70 -1.68 -6.12
C ILE A 166 -4.69 -2.26 -5.14
N GLN A 167 -3.46 -1.78 -5.24
CA GLN A 167 -2.37 -2.12 -4.33
C GLN A 167 -1.80 -0.87 -3.67
N MET A 168 -1.71 -0.92 -2.35
CA MET A 168 -1.02 0.08 -1.54
C MET A 168 0.41 -0.42 -1.29
N CYS A 169 1.32 -0.05 -2.19
CA CYS A 169 2.72 -0.45 -2.11
C CYS A 169 3.59 0.65 -1.50
N ARG A 170 4.76 0.26 -1.00
CA ARG A 170 5.83 1.19 -0.64
C ARG A 170 6.24 2.09 -1.81
N GLU A 171 6.62 3.31 -1.49
CA GLU A 171 7.11 4.27 -2.47
C GLU A 171 8.58 3.95 -2.80
N PHE A 172 8.83 3.36 -3.96
CA PHE A 172 10.17 3.26 -4.53
C PHE A 172 10.45 4.50 -5.36
N SER A 173 10.79 5.61 -4.70
CA SER A 173 11.12 6.83 -5.42
C SER A 173 12.44 6.64 -6.17
N ARG A 174 12.39 6.67 -7.51
CA ARG A 174 13.57 6.53 -8.38
C ARG A 174 14.62 7.62 -8.12
N ILE A 175 14.19 8.77 -7.60
CA ILE A 175 15.02 9.95 -7.37
C ILE A 175 15.73 9.87 -6.01
N GLU A 176 15.11 9.29 -4.98
CA GLU A 176 15.74 9.13 -3.66
C GLU A 176 16.65 7.89 -3.58
N GLY A 177 16.67 7.07 -4.63
CA GLY A 177 17.60 5.94 -4.77
C GLY A 177 17.53 4.96 -3.60
N ILE A 178 18.70 4.46 -3.20
CA ILE A 178 18.90 3.47 -2.12
C ILE A 178 18.32 3.96 -0.78
N ALA A 179 18.23 5.27 -0.54
CA ALA A 179 17.76 5.81 0.73
C ALA A 179 16.30 5.43 1.04
N SER A 180 15.41 5.41 0.03
CA SER A 180 14.01 5.00 0.24
C SER A 180 13.89 3.52 0.63
N ILE A 181 14.75 2.67 0.05
CA ILE A 181 14.80 1.23 0.33
C ILE A 181 15.26 0.96 1.76
N LEU A 182 16.21 1.75 2.25
CA LEU A 182 16.74 1.62 3.61
C LEU A 182 15.77 2.11 4.69
N ARG A 183 14.77 2.92 4.34
CA ARG A 183 13.79 3.39 5.32
C ARG A 183 12.92 2.22 5.77
N ALA A 184 12.74 2.07 7.09
CA ALA A 184 11.79 1.09 7.62
C ALA A 184 10.37 1.44 7.13
N PRO A 185 9.55 0.44 6.76
CA PRO A 185 8.16 0.68 6.43
C PRO A 185 7.40 1.25 7.63
N PRO A 186 6.29 1.98 7.42
CA PRO A 186 5.46 2.48 8.52
C PRO A 186 5.02 1.35 9.45
N ARG A 187 4.98 1.63 10.75
CA ARG A 187 4.51 0.66 11.76
C ARG A 187 2.99 0.64 11.92
N VAL A 188 2.32 1.69 11.48
CA VAL A 188 0.87 1.78 11.53
C VAL A 188 0.24 1.05 10.33
N PRO A 189 -0.75 0.17 10.57
CA PRO A 189 -1.53 -0.41 9.48
C PRO A 189 -2.27 0.69 8.72
N ALA A 190 -2.36 0.50 7.41
CA ALA A 190 -3.08 1.40 6.52
C ALA A 190 -4.01 0.58 5.63
N VAL A 191 -5.23 1.09 5.44
CA VAL A 191 -6.24 0.52 4.53
C VAL A 191 -6.83 1.60 3.64
N LEU A 192 -7.13 1.26 2.40
CA LEU A 192 -7.89 2.07 1.46
C LEU A 192 -9.34 1.57 1.40
N VAL A 193 -10.30 2.47 1.51
CA VAL A 193 -11.74 2.19 1.43
C VAL A 193 -12.40 2.99 0.29
N PRO A 194 -13.54 2.54 -0.24
CA PRO A 194 -14.26 3.24 -1.30
C PRO A 194 -14.70 4.65 -0.91
N MET A 195 -14.79 5.55 -1.89
CA MET A 195 -15.22 6.95 -1.69
C MET A 195 -16.57 7.09 -0.95
N LYS A 196 -17.52 6.19 -1.21
CA LYS A 196 -18.82 6.14 -0.52
C LYS A 196 -18.73 6.04 1.01
N ALA A 197 -17.60 5.59 1.57
CA ALA A 197 -17.36 5.55 3.01
C ALA A 197 -17.14 6.94 3.62
N MET A 198 -16.80 7.97 2.82
CA MET A 198 -16.43 9.30 3.33
C MET A 198 -17.52 9.94 4.19
N GLY A 199 -18.79 9.88 3.75
CA GLY A 199 -19.90 10.49 4.47
C GLY A 199 -20.08 9.89 5.88
N MET A 200 -19.98 8.56 5.98
CA MET A 200 -20.03 7.84 7.25
C MET A 200 -18.80 8.18 8.11
N LEU A 201 -17.59 8.12 7.56
CA LEU A 201 -16.36 8.35 8.33
C LEU A 201 -16.22 9.79 8.83
N SER A 202 -16.65 10.79 8.04
CA SER A 202 -16.61 12.20 8.43
C SER A 202 -17.63 12.55 9.52
N SER A 203 -18.77 11.83 9.57
CA SER A 203 -19.80 12.00 10.60
C SER A 203 -19.55 11.16 11.87
N SER A 204 -18.69 10.15 11.78
CA SER A 204 -18.41 9.19 12.86
C SER A 204 -17.27 9.61 13.80
N ASN A 205 -16.99 10.92 13.92
CA ASN A 205 -15.91 11.39 14.80
C ASN A 205 -16.23 11.02 16.26
N GLY A 206 -15.36 10.25 16.91
CA GLY A 206 -15.61 9.70 18.25
C GLY A 206 -16.15 8.26 18.30
N VAL A 207 -16.64 7.73 17.18
CA VAL A 207 -17.09 6.33 17.07
C VAL A 207 -15.87 5.40 17.02
N ARG A 208 -15.99 4.18 17.56
CA ARG A 208 -14.90 3.21 17.51
C ARG A 208 -14.90 2.47 16.17
N ALA A 209 -13.71 2.21 15.65
CA ALA A 209 -13.49 1.34 14.51
C ALA A 209 -12.32 0.40 14.73
N ARG A 210 -12.25 -0.68 13.97
CA ARG A 210 -11.09 -1.58 13.90
C ARG A 210 -10.85 -2.06 12.48
N ILE A 211 -9.66 -2.59 12.24
CA ILE A 211 -9.27 -3.17 10.95
C ILE A 211 -9.04 -4.67 11.18
N VAL A 212 -9.76 -5.51 10.45
CA VAL A 212 -9.72 -6.97 10.58
C VAL A 212 -9.51 -7.65 9.23
N ARG A 213 -8.91 -8.83 9.24
CA ARG A 213 -8.70 -9.71 8.09
C ARG A 213 -9.53 -10.97 8.26
N ARG A 214 -10.36 -11.31 7.28
CA ARG A 214 -11.17 -12.53 7.28
C ARG A 214 -10.81 -13.42 6.10
#